data_AF-A0A3D3HNM3-F1
#
_entry.id   AF-A0A3D3HNM3-F1
#
_cell.length_a   1.000
_cell.length_b   1.000
_cell.length_c   1.000
_cell.angle_alpha   90.00
_cell.angle_beta   90.00
_cell.angle_gamma   90.00
#
_symmetry.space_group_name_H-M   'P 1'
#
loop_
_entity.id
_entity.type
_entity.pdbx_description
1 polymer ?
#
loop_
_entity_poly.entity_id
_entity_poly.type
_entity_poly.pdbx_seq_one_letter_code
_entity_poly.pdbx_strand_id
1 'polypeptide(L)'
;MKQYITLLLPFLFLSSAVADENRYWYEDCRVYSLDEVTELSKRAKNEPVLTVDELRMKGKEFTEEYTKSAECDLKNLLEFKKYLENKLLIIDGELDKK
;
A
#
# COMPACT_ATOMS: atom_id res chain seq x y z
N MET A 1 -50.68 -27.53 7.03
CA MET A 1 -50.62 -26.06 6.89
C MET A 1 -49.35 -25.55 7.54
N LYS A 2 -48.52 -24.88 6.74
CA LYS A 2 -47.61 -23.78 7.09
C LYS A 2 -46.96 -23.78 8.49
N GLN A 3 -45.64 -23.94 8.51
CA GLN A 3 -44.76 -22.82 8.90
C GLN A 3 -43.34 -23.17 8.47
N TYR A 4 -43.03 -22.80 7.22
CA TYR A 4 -41.65 -22.54 6.84
C TYR A 4 -41.27 -21.15 7.34
N ILE A 5 -39.96 -20.97 7.53
CA ILE A 5 -39.26 -19.70 7.65
C ILE A 5 -39.22 -19.14 9.07
N THR A 6 -38.21 -19.56 9.84
CA THR A 6 -37.30 -18.60 10.50
C THR A 6 -36.05 -19.33 11.02
N LEU A 7 -35.14 -19.68 10.11
CA LEU A 7 -33.82 -20.20 10.49
C LEU A 7 -32.73 -19.58 9.60
N LEU A 8 -32.79 -18.25 9.45
CA LEU A 8 -31.81 -17.45 8.71
C LEU A 8 -31.45 -16.12 9.41
N LEU A 9 -31.80 -15.96 10.69
CA LEU A 9 -31.46 -14.73 11.43
C LEU A 9 -30.10 -14.71 12.16
N PRO A 10 -29.43 -15.83 12.53
CA PRO A 10 -28.13 -15.70 13.21
C PRO A 10 -26.95 -15.51 12.24
N PHE A 11 -27.13 -15.76 10.93
CA PHE A 11 -26.04 -15.63 9.95
C PHE A 11 -25.79 -14.20 9.46
N LEU A 12 -26.67 -13.24 9.75
CA LEU A 12 -26.51 -11.85 9.33
C LEU A 12 -25.58 -11.02 10.23
N PHE A 13 -25.13 -11.56 11.36
CA PHE A 13 -24.21 -10.87 12.29
C PHE A 13 -22.74 -11.29 12.14
N LEU A 14 -22.43 -12.19 11.18
CA LEU A 14 -21.06 -12.62 10.88
C LEU A 14 -20.37 -11.80 9.79
N SER A 15 -21.02 -10.76 9.25
CA SER A 15 -20.35 -9.75 8.42
C SER A 15 -19.53 -8.82 9.30
N SER A 16 -18.42 -9.37 9.81
CA SER A 16 -17.14 -8.68 9.91
C SER A 16 -17.24 -7.19 10.30
N ALA A 17 -17.38 -6.92 11.60
CA ALA A 17 -16.66 -5.79 12.16
C ALA A 17 -15.17 -6.14 12.09
N VAL A 18 -14.59 -6.05 10.89
CA VAL A 18 -13.14 -5.94 10.76
C VAL A 18 -12.83 -4.68 11.55
N ALA A 19 -12.08 -4.86 12.65
CA ALA A 19 -11.58 -3.76 13.42
C ALA A 19 -10.98 -2.75 12.44
N ASP A 20 -11.48 -1.54 12.57
CA ASP A 20 -11.37 -0.43 11.65
C ASP A 20 -9.92 0.08 11.61
N GLU A 21 -9.05 -0.70 10.97
CA GLU A 21 -7.61 -0.44 10.91
C GLU A 21 -7.30 0.78 10.02
N ASN A 22 -8.31 1.29 9.31
CA ASN A 22 -8.19 2.35 8.32
C ASN A 22 -9.43 3.26 8.32
N ARG A 23 -9.71 3.92 9.45
CA ARG A 23 -10.62 5.09 9.43
C ARG A 23 -9.95 6.18 8.61
N TYR A 24 -10.66 6.73 7.63
CA TYR A 24 -10.24 7.92 6.90
C TYR A 24 -11.27 9.04 7.12
N TRP A 25 -10.82 10.28 7.37
CA TRP A 25 -11.71 11.44 7.50
C TRP A 25 -12.25 11.89 6.13
N TYR A 26 -11.44 11.67 5.08
CA TYR A 26 -11.70 11.91 3.66
C TYR A 26 -10.92 10.87 2.84
N GLU A 27 -11.23 10.67 1.56
CA GLU A 27 -10.42 9.80 0.68
C GLU A 27 -8.93 10.13 0.84
N ASP A 28 -8.13 9.09 1.09
CA ASP A 28 -6.67 9.15 1.30
C ASP A 28 -6.18 9.88 2.57
N CYS A 29 -7.06 10.37 3.45
CA CYS A 29 -6.68 11.06 4.69
C CYS A 29 -6.89 10.19 5.93
N ARG A 30 -5.83 9.49 6.35
CA ARG A 30 -5.85 8.59 7.52
C ARG A 30 -6.28 9.32 8.80
N VAL A 31 -7.15 8.71 9.58
CA VAL A 31 -7.49 9.16 10.94
C VAL A 31 -6.36 8.73 11.88
N TYR A 32 -5.67 9.70 12.46
CA TYR A 32 -4.68 9.46 13.51
C TYR A 32 -5.39 9.15 14.83
N SER A 33 -4.89 8.15 15.55
CA SER A 33 -5.27 7.92 16.94
C SER A 33 -4.78 9.06 17.85
N LEU A 34 -5.38 9.21 19.04
CA LEU A 34 -4.94 10.21 20.03
C LEU A 34 -3.48 10.02 20.45
N ASP A 35 -3.02 8.78 20.53
CA ASP A 35 -1.62 8.45 20.86
C ASP A 35 -0.68 8.90 19.72
N GLU A 36 -1.05 8.66 18.46
CA GLU A 36 -0.26 9.10 17.31
C GLU A 36 -0.22 10.63 17.21
N VAL A 37 -1.33 11.32 17.45
CA VAL A 37 -1.35 12.80 17.50
C VAL A 37 -0.46 13.30 18.63
N THR A 38 -0.46 12.62 19.78
CA THR A 38 0.37 12.98 20.92
C THR A 38 1.87 12.80 20.62
N GLU A 39 2.25 11.69 19.98
CA GLU A 39 3.63 11.45 19.57
C GLU A 39 4.09 12.42 18.46
N LEU A 40 3.23 12.70 17.48
CA LEU A 40 3.49 13.71 16.45
C LEU A 40 3.66 15.10 17.08
N SER A 41 2.82 15.46 18.04
CA SER A 41 2.92 16.73 18.78
C SER A 41 4.23 16.83 19.57
N LYS A 42 4.66 15.76 20.25
CA LYS A 42 5.95 15.71 20.95
C LYS A 42 7.12 15.88 19.99
N ARG A 43 7.07 15.24 18.82
CA ARG A 43 8.10 15.36 17.79
C ARG A 43 8.13 16.78 17.20
N ALA A 44 6.98 17.29 16.80
CA ALA A 44 6.83 18.62 16.20
C ALA A 44 7.28 19.75 17.13
N LYS A 45 7.07 19.62 18.45
CA LYS A 45 7.55 20.61 19.43
C LYS A 45 9.07 20.80 19.43
N ASN A 46 9.82 19.78 19.04
CA ASN A 46 11.28 19.79 19.05
C ASN A 46 11.87 19.97 17.65
N GLU A 47 11.05 19.93 16.60
CA GLU A 47 11.51 20.14 15.23
C GLU A 47 11.49 21.64 14.88
N PRO A 48 12.56 22.17 14.27
CA PRO A 48 12.57 23.55 13.80
C PRO A 48 11.54 23.72 12.68
N VAL A 49 10.77 24.80 12.76
CA VAL A 49 9.88 25.20 11.66
C VAL A 49 10.74 25.60 10.47
N LEU A 50 10.61 24.83 9.39
CA LEU A 50 11.35 25.07 8.16
C LEU A 50 10.81 26.31 7.45
N THR A 51 11.72 27.06 6.84
CA THR A 51 11.38 28.12 5.90
C THR A 51 10.72 27.56 4.64
N VAL A 52 10.03 28.42 3.89
CA VAL A 52 9.41 28.04 2.61
C VAL A 52 10.43 27.48 1.63
N ASP A 53 11.65 28.04 1.60
CA ASP A 53 12.72 27.55 0.74
C ASP A 53 13.24 26.18 1.15
N GLU A 54 13.42 25.94 2.46
CA GLU A 54 13.82 24.63 2.97
C GLU A 54 12.76 23.56 2.71
N LEU A 55 11.47 23.89 2.86
CA LEU A 55 10.37 23.00 2.51
C LEU A 55 10.36 22.67 1.02
N ARG A 56 10.57 23.68 0.17
CA ARG A 56 10.65 23.51 -1.28
C ARG A 56 11.81 22.62 -1.69
N MET A 57 12.99 22.82 -1.09
CA MET A 57 14.15 21.97 -1.37
C MET A 57 13.92 20.53 -0.91
N LYS A 58 13.44 20.31 0.32
CA LYS A 58 13.12 18.95 0.80
C LYS A 58 12.10 18.24 -0.07
N GLY A 59 11.03 18.93 -0.48
CA GLY A 59 10.02 18.37 -1.38
C GLY A 59 10.61 17.96 -2.74
N LYS A 60 11.50 18.80 -3.29
CA LYS A 60 12.22 18.50 -4.53
C LYS A 60 13.14 17.29 -4.37
N GLU A 61 13.97 17.26 -3.33
CA GLU A 61 14.88 16.14 -3.04
C GLU A 61 14.13 14.82 -2.90
N PHE A 62 13.04 14.82 -2.12
CA PHE A 62 12.19 13.63 -1.94
C PHE A 62 11.61 13.14 -3.28
N THR A 63 11.11 14.06 -4.11
CA THR A 63 10.53 13.71 -5.41
C THR A 63 11.59 13.16 -6.37
N GLU A 64 12.79 13.75 -6.38
CA GLU A 64 13.91 13.29 -7.20
C GLU A 64 14.41 11.90 -6.77
N GLU A 65 14.52 11.66 -5.46
CA GLU A 65 14.91 10.35 -4.92
C GLU A 65 13.86 9.28 -5.26
N TYR A 66 12.58 9.60 -5.05
CA TYR A 66 11.48 8.70 -5.41
C TYR A 66 11.49 8.35 -6.91
N THR A 67 11.68 9.36 -7.77
CA THR A 67 11.73 9.16 -9.22
C THR A 67 12.90 8.26 -9.61
N LYS A 68 14.10 8.49 -9.06
CA LYS A 68 15.26 7.63 -9.31
C LYS A 68 15.04 6.19 -8.86
N SER A 69 14.40 5.99 -7.70
CA SER A 69 14.05 4.66 -7.23
C SER A 69 13.08 3.97 -8.19
N ALA A 70 12.02 4.66 -8.61
CA ALA A 70 11.04 4.11 -9.53
C ALA A 70 11.64 3.76 -10.90
N GLU A 71 12.59 4.56 -11.40
CA GLU A 71 13.33 4.25 -12.63
C GLU A 71 14.20 2.99 -12.50
N CYS A 72 14.86 2.81 -11.36
CA CYS A 72 15.64 1.61 -11.06
C CYS A 72 14.73 0.38 -10.98
N ASP A 73 13.60 0.48 -10.29
CA ASP A 73 12.63 -0.62 -10.17
C ASP A 73 12.08 -1.02 -11.53
N LEU A 74 11.75 -0.05 -12.39
CA LEU A 74 11.31 -0.32 -13.75
C LEU A 74 12.37 -1.10 -14.55
N LYS A 75 13.64 -0.70 -14.48
CA LYS A 75 14.73 -1.41 -15.15
C LYS A 75 14.89 -2.83 -14.63
N ASN A 76 14.83 -3.02 -13.31
CA ASN A 76 14.92 -4.34 -12.68
C ASN A 76 13.77 -5.26 -13.12
N LEU A 77 12.54 -4.74 -13.16
CA LEU A 77 11.38 -5.49 -13.63
C LEU A 77 11.48 -5.88 -15.11
N LEU A 78 12.00 -4.99 -15.96
CA LEU A 78 12.24 -5.29 -17.38
C LEU A 78 13.29 -6.38 -17.57
N GLU A 79 14.41 -6.33 -16.83
CA GLU A 79 15.42 -7.39 -16.89
C GLU A 79 14.89 -8.73 -16.34
N PHE A 80 14.11 -8.68 -15.26
CA PHE A 80 13.48 -9.88 -14.71
C PHE A 80 12.47 -10.50 -15.67
N LYS A 81 11.69 -9.68 -16.40
CA LYS A 81 10.81 -10.14 -17.47
C LYS A 81 11.60 -10.90 -18.55
N LYS A 82 12.70 -10.33 -19.06
CA LYS A 82 13.55 -10.99 -20.08
C LYS A 82 14.10 -12.32 -19.57
N TYR A 83 14.51 -12.38 -18.31
CA TYR A 83 14.97 -13.62 -17.68
C TYR A 83 13.88 -14.71 -17.67
N LEU A 84 12.64 -14.34 -17.32
CA LEU A 84 11.52 -15.27 -17.32
C LEU A 84 11.16 -15.73 -18.73
N GLU A 85 11.15 -14.83 -19.72
CA GLU A 85 10.94 -15.16 -21.13
C GLU A 85 11.98 -16.17 -21.64
N ASN A 86 13.26 -15.97 -21.30
CA ASN A 86 14.32 -16.92 -21.66
C ASN A 86 14.11 -18.29 -20.99
N LYS A 87 13.70 -18.32 -19.72
CA LYS A 87 13.38 -19.57 -19.03
C LYS A 87 12.23 -20.33 -19.68
N LEU A 88 11.19 -19.62 -20.10
CA LEU A 88 10.06 -20.22 -20.80
C LEU A 88 10.50 -20.85 -22.13
N LEU A 89 11.31 -20.15 -22.92
CA LEU A 89 11.86 -20.70 -24.17
C LEU A 89 12.66 -21.99 -23.97
N ILE A 90 13.45 -22.08 -22.89
CA ILE A 90 14.20 -23.30 -22.56
C ILE A 90 13.24 -24.45 -22.24
N ILE A 91 12.22 -24.19 -21.41
CA ILE A 91 11.22 -25.20 -21.02
C ILE A 91 10.45 -25.71 -22.25
N ASP A 92 9.97 -24.81 -23.10
CA ASP A 92 9.24 -25.17 -24.32
C ASP A 92 10.11 -26.02 -25.24
N GLY A 93 11.38 -25.65 -25.42
CA GLY A 93 12.34 -26.42 -26.21
C GLY A 93 12.73 -27.79 -25.62
N GLU A 94 12.56 -28.01 -24.31
CA GLU A 94 12.71 -29.33 -23.69
C GLU A 94 11.46 -30.19 -23.83
N LEU A 95 10.26 -29.58 -23.83
CA LEU A 95 9.00 -30.26 -24.06
C LEU A 95 8.88 -30.78 -25.49
N ASP A 96 9.30 -29.99 -26.48
CA ASP A 96 9.27 -30.38 -27.90
C ASP A 96 10.23 -31.53 -28.26
N LYS A 97 11.16 -31.86 -27.36
CA LYS A 97 12.12 -32.98 -27.53
C LYS A 97 11.64 -34.30 -26.94
N LYS A 98 10.55 -34.30 -26.18
CA LYS A 98 9.95 -35.49 -25.56
C LYS A 98 8.84 -36.08 -26.42
#